data_AF-A0A920W8K7-F1
#
_entry.id   AF-A0A920W8K7-F1
#
_cell.length_a   1.000
_cell.length_b   1.000
_cell.length_c   1.000
_cell.angle_alpha   90.00
_cell.angle_beta   90.00
_cell.angle_gamma   90.00
#
_symmetry.space_group_name_H-M   'P 1'
#
loop_
_entity.id
_entity.type
_entity.pdbx_description
1 polymer ?
#
loop_
_entity_poly.entity_id
_entity_poly.type
_entity_poly.pdbx_seq_one_letter_code
_entity_poly.pdbx_strand_id
1 'polypeptide(L)'
;MPWHFAGKIGERLAKPILTAIWQRNLKSLRKKILQRQEAGTGVEPGGLISVGSEWELRHYGPDHVIRTSTQEQDLSREAEALEIMTATGFPAPQLAERLSASSLVIERIEGPTMLEDLTSRPWTLNRHAKNLARLHKALGKIPAPSGWERVSEGDSIVHLDLHPGTIKMSNGKPIVLNWNRSSRGASSFDAAVTYVILRTAESNRGRLAHLLIGSLRKRFAKVFVNEFGAAEVFAQVRGAAELRLLDLSLSPNERDAVFALARGELD
;
A
#
# COMPACT_ATOMS: atom_id res chain seq x y z
N MET A 1 2.82 -36.10 -22.74
CA MET A 1 3.64 -36.90 -23.67
C MET A 1 4.96 -37.25 -23.00
N PRO A 2 5.36 -38.52 -22.89
CA PRO A 2 6.62 -38.89 -22.28
C PRO A 2 7.76 -38.71 -23.29
N TRP A 3 8.69 -37.80 -22.99
CA TRP A 3 9.89 -37.57 -23.79
C TRP A 3 10.95 -38.62 -23.42
N HIS A 4 11.13 -39.63 -24.26
CA HIS A 4 12.27 -40.53 -24.21
C HIS A 4 13.43 -39.95 -25.03
N PHE A 5 14.37 -39.27 -24.37
CA PHE A 5 15.73 -39.08 -24.88
C PHE A 5 16.72 -39.71 -23.90
N ALA A 6 16.75 -41.04 -23.88
CA ALA A 6 17.71 -41.81 -23.09
C ALA A 6 18.95 -42.10 -23.94
N GLY A 7 19.95 -41.23 -23.82
CA GLY A 7 21.32 -41.48 -24.30
C GLY A 7 22.31 -40.72 -23.41
N LYS A 8 23.51 -41.28 -23.19
CA LYS A 8 24.58 -40.72 -22.34
C LYS A 8 24.87 -39.22 -22.57
N ILE A 9 24.55 -38.71 -23.76
CA ILE A 9 24.70 -37.30 -24.15
C ILE A 9 23.62 -36.41 -23.52
N GLY A 10 22.35 -36.85 -23.49
CA GLY A 10 21.24 -36.15 -22.83
C GLY A 10 21.40 -36.11 -21.30
N GLU A 11 21.95 -37.17 -20.72
CA GLU A 11 22.32 -37.22 -19.30
C GLU A 11 23.42 -36.20 -18.94
N ARG A 12 24.44 -36.06 -19.80
CA ARG A 12 25.54 -35.10 -19.62
C ARG A 12 25.09 -33.64 -19.71
N LEU A 13 24.09 -33.35 -20.53
CA LEU A 13 23.50 -32.01 -20.70
C LEU A 13 22.43 -31.69 -19.64
N ALA A 14 21.66 -32.69 -19.19
CA ALA A 14 20.62 -32.51 -18.17
C ALA A 14 21.19 -32.32 -16.76
N LYS A 15 22.30 -32.99 -16.42
CA LYS A 15 22.91 -32.93 -15.09
C LYS A 15 23.27 -31.51 -14.61
N PRO A 16 23.92 -30.63 -15.40
CA PRO A 16 24.19 -29.25 -14.96
C PRO A 16 22.91 -28.41 -14.82
N ILE A 17 21.91 -28.62 -15.69
CA ILE A 17 20.62 -27.93 -15.63
C ILE A 17 19.84 -28.31 -14.37
N LEU A 18 19.73 -29.62 -14.09
CA LEU A 18 19.09 -30.15 -12.89
C LEU A 18 19.82 -29.68 -11.62
N THR A 19 21.16 -29.63 -11.64
CA THR A 19 21.96 -29.13 -10.51
C THR A 19 21.70 -27.63 -10.28
N ALA A 20 21.62 -26.82 -11.33
CA ALA A 20 21.30 -25.39 -11.22
C ALA A 20 19.88 -25.16 -10.68
N ILE A 21 18.89 -25.94 -11.16
CA ILE A 21 17.51 -25.90 -10.65
C ILE A 21 17.48 -26.31 -9.17
N TRP A 22 18.17 -27.39 -8.80
CA TRP A 22 18.24 -27.86 -7.42
C TRP A 22 18.91 -26.84 -6.49
N GLN A 23 20.04 -26.25 -6.89
CA GLN A 23 20.70 -25.18 -6.12
C GLN A 23 19.82 -23.94 -5.95
N ARG A 24 19.09 -23.53 -7.00
CA ARG A 24 18.13 -22.42 -6.94
C ARG A 24 16.97 -22.75 -5.99
N ASN A 25 16.46 -23.96 -6.05
CA ASN A 25 15.42 -24.45 -5.14
C ASN A 25 15.94 -24.50 -3.69
N LEU A 26 17.18 -24.95 -3.46
CA LEU A 26 17.80 -24.99 -2.13
C LEU A 26 18.00 -23.59 -1.55
N LYS A 27 18.47 -22.63 -2.36
CA LYS A 27 18.59 -21.22 -1.95
C LYS A 27 17.22 -20.63 -1.60
N SER A 28 16.21 -20.90 -2.41
CA SER A 28 14.83 -20.50 -2.14
C SER A 28 14.29 -21.14 -0.86
N LEU A 29 14.55 -22.43 -0.63
CA LEU A 29 14.11 -23.16 0.56
C LEU A 29 14.81 -22.63 1.82
N ARG A 30 16.13 -22.42 1.77
CA ARG A 30 16.90 -21.85 2.87
C ARG A 30 16.40 -20.46 3.24
N LYS A 31 16.10 -19.61 2.26
CA LYS A 31 15.50 -18.30 2.49
C LYS A 31 14.15 -18.42 3.20
N LYS A 32 13.28 -19.34 2.76
CA LYS A 32 11.99 -19.61 3.41
C LYS A 32 12.13 -20.14 4.83
N ILE A 33 13.13 -20.99 5.09
CA ILE A 33 13.41 -21.51 6.44
C ILE A 33 13.87 -20.39 7.37
N LEU A 34 14.83 -19.56 6.94
CA LEU A 34 15.30 -18.42 7.72
C LEU A 34 14.16 -17.43 8.02
N GLN A 35 13.34 -17.11 7.01
CA GLN A 35 12.16 -16.27 7.20
C GLN A 35 11.15 -16.88 8.18
N ARG A 36 10.94 -18.20 8.15
CA ARG A 36 10.09 -18.89 9.13
C ARG A 36 10.67 -18.89 10.54
N GLN A 37 11.99 -18.92 10.69
CA GLN A 37 12.65 -18.81 11.99
C GLN A 37 12.52 -17.40 12.56
N GLU A 38 12.70 -16.38 11.73
CA GLU A 38 12.48 -14.96 12.10
C GLU A 38 11.01 -14.65 12.39
N ALA A 39 10.10 -15.41 11.78
CA ALA A 39 8.67 -15.21 11.92
C ALA A 39 8.14 -15.53 13.34
N GLY A 40 8.84 -16.35 14.11
CA GLY A 40 8.40 -16.80 15.43
C GLY A 40 7.23 -17.78 15.38
N THR A 41 6.59 -18.01 16.53
CA THR A 41 5.53 -19.01 16.71
C THR A 41 4.11 -18.45 16.58
N GLY A 42 3.95 -17.12 16.55
CA GLY A 42 2.64 -16.47 16.62
C GLY A 42 2.05 -16.45 18.04
N VAL A 43 2.90 -16.55 19.06
CA VAL A 43 2.54 -16.32 20.47
C VAL A 43 3.09 -14.97 20.94
N GLU A 44 4.30 -14.62 20.49
CA GLU A 44 4.98 -13.36 20.80
C GLU A 44 5.50 -12.69 19.52
N PRO A 45 5.72 -11.36 19.54
CA PRO A 45 6.33 -10.65 18.43
C PRO A 45 7.73 -11.21 18.08
N GLY A 46 7.91 -11.59 16.82
CA GLY A 46 9.16 -12.06 16.26
C GLY A 46 10.07 -10.92 15.78
N GLY A 47 10.83 -11.19 14.71
CA GLY A 47 11.78 -10.23 14.14
C GLY A 47 11.12 -8.93 13.67
N LEU A 48 11.85 -7.82 13.81
CA LEU A 48 11.42 -6.50 13.34
C LEU A 48 11.45 -6.44 11.81
N ILE A 49 10.32 -6.04 11.22
CA ILE A 49 10.16 -5.89 9.76
C ILE A 49 10.38 -4.43 9.38
N SER A 50 9.74 -3.51 10.09
CA SER A 50 9.77 -2.08 9.79
C SER A 50 9.37 -1.26 11.01
N VAL A 51 9.80 0.01 11.02
CA VAL A 51 9.43 1.00 12.03
C VAL A 51 8.99 2.26 11.29
N GLY A 52 7.78 2.73 11.61
CA GLY A 52 7.28 4.05 11.24
C GLY A 52 7.50 5.05 12.37
N SER A 53 7.05 6.29 12.18
CA SER A 53 7.13 7.35 13.21
C SER A 53 6.34 7.03 14.49
N GLU A 54 5.25 6.28 14.36
CA GLU A 54 4.26 6.07 15.44
C GLU A 54 3.94 4.59 15.66
N TRP A 55 4.63 3.69 14.95
CA TRP A 55 4.38 2.25 15.01
C TRP A 55 5.62 1.44 14.67
N GLU A 56 5.68 0.24 15.20
CA GLU A 56 6.58 -0.82 14.74
C GLU A 56 5.79 -2.00 14.18
N LEU A 57 6.37 -2.69 13.22
CA LEU A 57 5.80 -3.87 12.58
C LEU A 57 6.79 -5.02 12.74
N ARG A 58 6.33 -6.08 13.40
CA ARG A 58 7.11 -7.29 13.64
C ARG A 58 6.40 -8.51 13.08
N HIS A 59 7.14 -9.60 12.90
CA HIS A 59 6.51 -10.87 12.61
C HIS A 59 5.64 -11.36 13.77
N TYR A 60 4.58 -12.11 13.47
CA TYR A 60 3.75 -12.79 14.48
C TYR A 60 3.34 -14.17 13.96
N GLY A 61 4.29 -15.09 13.92
CA GLY A 61 4.13 -16.35 13.21
C GLY A 61 4.32 -16.21 11.70
N PRO A 62 4.21 -17.31 10.94
CA PRO A 62 4.57 -17.35 9.52
C PRO A 62 3.67 -16.47 8.62
N ASP A 63 2.40 -16.35 8.99
CA ASP A 63 1.35 -15.80 8.13
C ASP A 63 0.78 -14.47 8.64
N HIS A 64 1.23 -13.99 9.80
CA HIS A 64 0.77 -12.73 10.38
C HIS A 64 1.93 -11.80 10.75
N VAL A 65 1.58 -10.53 10.91
CA VAL A 65 2.42 -9.50 11.47
C VAL A 65 1.68 -8.85 12.62
N ILE A 66 2.43 -8.39 13.61
CA ILE A 66 1.91 -7.54 14.67
C ILE A 66 2.34 -6.10 14.41
N ARG A 67 1.37 -5.20 14.41
CA ARG A 67 1.58 -3.75 14.40
C ARG A 67 1.33 -3.23 15.81
N THR A 68 2.31 -2.57 16.39
CA THR A 68 2.23 -1.99 17.73
C THR A 68 2.56 -0.51 17.65
N SER A 69 1.72 0.34 18.26
CA SER A 69 2.02 1.77 18.35
C SER A 69 3.20 2.01 19.29
N THR A 70 4.13 2.87 18.85
CA THR A 70 5.27 3.29 19.68
C THR A 70 4.92 4.44 20.63
N GLN A 71 3.74 5.04 20.48
CA GLN A 71 3.24 6.17 21.28
C GLN A 71 1.89 5.84 21.95
N GLU A 72 1.58 4.55 22.10
CA GLU A 72 0.32 4.06 22.68
C GLU A 72 -0.96 4.59 22.00
N GLN A 73 -0.88 4.91 20.70
CA GLN A 73 -2.05 5.32 19.93
C GLN A 73 -3.06 4.19 19.80
N ASP A 74 -4.33 4.54 19.85
CA ASP A 74 -5.45 3.62 19.68
C ASP A 74 -5.59 3.18 18.22
N LEU A 75 -5.46 1.88 17.97
CA LEU A 75 -5.60 1.23 16.67
C LEU A 75 -7.03 0.72 16.43
N SER A 76 -7.99 1.01 17.30
CA SER A 76 -9.39 0.58 17.16
C SER A 76 -10.01 1.00 15.82
N ARG A 77 -9.63 2.18 15.29
CA ARG A 77 -10.08 2.64 13.96
C ARG A 77 -9.59 1.73 12.84
N GLU A 78 -8.31 1.33 12.88
CA GLU A 78 -7.73 0.42 11.90
C GLU A 78 -8.39 -0.96 12.00
N ALA A 79 -8.58 -1.47 13.22
CA ALA A 79 -9.18 -2.78 13.43
C ALA A 79 -10.64 -2.85 12.93
N GLU A 80 -11.45 -1.84 13.24
CA GLU A 80 -12.83 -1.73 12.76
C GLU A 80 -12.88 -1.61 11.23
N ALA A 81 -11.98 -0.82 10.63
CA ALA A 81 -11.88 -0.72 9.18
C ALA A 81 -11.58 -2.08 8.53
N LEU A 82 -10.61 -2.84 9.05
CA LEU A 82 -10.24 -4.16 8.51
C LEU A 82 -11.38 -5.18 8.62
N GLU A 83 -12.16 -5.14 9.70
CA GLU A 83 -13.37 -5.96 9.85
C GLU A 83 -14.41 -5.63 8.77
N ILE A 84 -14.66 -4.35 8.50
CA ILE A 84 -15.59 -3.92 7.45
C ILE A 84 -15.07 -4.32 6.07
N MET A 85 -13.77 -4.16 5.79
CA MET A 85 -13.18 -4.55 4.52
C MET A 85 -13.30 -6.05 4.28
N THR A 86 -13.09 -6.86 5.33
CA THR A 86 -13.27 -8.31 5.29
C THR A 86 -14.73 -8.66 4.98
N ALA A 87 -15.69 -8.06 5.70
CA ALA A 87 -17.12 -8.32 5.52
C ALA A 87 -17.65 -7.92 4.13
N THR A 88 -17.05 -6.89 3.52
CA THR A 88 -17.44 -6.38 2.19
C THR A 88 -16.64 -6.98 1.03
N GLY A 89 -15.61 -7.78 1.33
CA GLY A 89 -14.71 -8.34 0.32
C GLY A 89 -13.82 -7.31 -0.36
N PHE A 90 -13.63 -6.14 0.25
CA PHE A 90 -12.67 -5.15 -0.22
C PHE A 90 -11.24 -5.65 0.02
N PRO A 91 -10.30 -5.47 -0.93
CA PRO A 91 -8.96 -6.04 -0.80
C PRO A 91 -8.11 -5.31 0.25
N ALA A 92 -8.14 -5.82 1.48
CA ALA A 92 -7.33 -5.41 2.62
C ALA A 92 -6.80 -6.66 3.36
N PRO A 93 -5.78 -6.53 4.23
CA PRO A 93 -5.37 -7.60 5.14
C PRO A 93 -6.53 -8.03 6.03
N GLN A 94 -6.60 -9.32 6.36
CA GLN A 94 -7.51 -9.77 7.40
C GLN A 94 -6.97 -9.38 8.78
N LEU A 95 -7.87 -8.92 9.65
CA LEU A 95 -7.59 -8.80 11.09
C LEU A 95 -7.65 -10.19 11.71
N ALA A 96 -6.57 -10.64 12.33
CA ALA A 96 -6.52 -11.92 13.03
C ALA A 96 -6.90 -11.76 14.51
N GLU A 97 -6.30 -10.77 15.18
CA GLU A 97 -6.51 -10.56 16.61
C GLU A 97 -6.23 -9.11 17.01
N ARG A 98 -6.98 -8.61 18.01
CA ARG A 98 -6.68 -7.36 18.71
C ARG A 98 -6.07 -7.72 20.06
N LEU A 99 -4.76 -7.54 20.23
CA LEU A 99 -4.07 -7.90 21.48
C LEU A 99 -4.24 -6.83 22.56
N SER A 100 -4.32 -5.56 22.15
CA SER A 100 -4.59 -4.42 23.02
C SER A 100 -5.17 -3.27 22.19
N ALA A 101 -5.49 -2.14 22.83
CA ALA A 101 -5.88 -0.92 22.12
C ALA A 101 -4.79 -0.44 21.14
N SER A 102 -3.51 -0.68 21.45
CA SER A 102 -2.36 -0.20 20.69
C SER A 102 -1.64 -1.28 19.89
N SER A 103 -2.16 -2.51 19.82
CA SER A 103 -1.53 -3.64 19.12
C SER A 103 -2.51 -4.53 18.38
N LEU A 104 -2.27 -4.72 17.08
CA LEU A 104 -3.09 -5.54 16.18
C LEU A 104 -2.25 -6.61 15.49
N VAL A 105 -2.79 -7.83 15.42
CA VAL A 105 -2.26 -8.92 14.61
C VAL A 105 -3.08 -9.00 13.32
N ILE A 106 -2.40 -8.86 12.19
CA ILE A 106 -3.02 -8.79 10.87
C ILE A 106 -2.32 -9.72 9.88
N GLU A 107 -3.04 -10.10 8.82
CA GLU A 107 -2.51 -10.92 7.72
C GLU A 107 -1.24 -10.32 7.12
N ARG A 108 -0.22 -11.17 6.97
CA ARG A 108 1.05 -10.79 6.36
C ARG A 108 0.93 -10.78 4.84
N ILE A 109 0.96 -9.60 4.25
CA ILE A 109 0.92 -9.45 2.79
C ILE A 109 2.32 -9.45 2.18
N GLU A 110 2.58 -10.44 1.34
CA GLU A 110 3.83 -10.58 0.58
C GLU A 110 3.80 -9.82 -0.76
N GLY A 111 4.98 -9.45 -1.23
CA GLY A 111 5.16 -8.74 -2.51
C GLY A 111 5.52 -7.26 -2.36
N PRO A 112 5.89 -6.62 -3.50
CA PRO A 112 6.26 -5.21 -3.53
C PRO A 112 5.02 -4.32 -3.38
N THR A 113 5.24 -3.07 -2.97
CA THR A 113 4.21 -2.04 -3.10
C THR A 113 3.92 -1.74 -4.57
N MET A 114 2.76 -1.17 -4.87
CA MET A 114 2.43 -0.69 -6.22
C MET A 114 3.43 0.39 -6.66
N LEU A 115 3.93 1.22 -5.74
CA LEU A 115 4.97 2.22 -6.01
C LEU A 115 6.32 1.57 -6.38
N GLU A 116 6.75 0.54 -5.65
CA GLU A 116 7.96 -0.22 -5.97
C GLU A 116 7.82 -0.93 -7.32
N ASP A 117 6.65 -1.49 -7.59
CA ASP A 117 6.33 -2.15 -8.85
C ASP A 117 6.33 -1.16 -10.02
N LEU A 118 5.75 0.02 -9.83
CA LEU A 118 5.75 1.12 -10.79
C LEU A 118 7.17 1.63 -11.08
N THR A 119 7.98 1.79 -10.03
CA THR A 119 9.36 2.30 -10.13
C THR A 119 10.25 1.29 -10.86
N SER A 120 10.07 0.00 -10.61
CA SER A 120 10.82 -1.07 -11.29
C SER A 120 10.30 -1.38 -12.70
N ARG A 121 9.01 -1.18 -12.96
CA ARG A 121 8.34 -1.47 -14.23
C ARG A 121 7.48 -0.29 -14.69
N PRO A 122 8.07 0.80 -15.22
CA PRO A 122 7.34 2.03 -15.54
C PRO A 122 6.20 1.85 -16.57
N TRP A 123 6.27 0.84 -17.44
CA TRP A 123 5.19 0.50 -18.38
C TRP A 123 3.88 0.07 -17.69
N THR A 124 3.91 -0.24 -16.39
CA THR A 124 2.72 -0.59 -15.59
C THR A 124 1.90 0.63 -15.15
N LEU A 125 2.40 1.86 -15.38
CA LEU A 125 1.79 3.13 -14.95
C LEU A 125 0.29 3.21 -15.22
N ASN A 126 -0.11 3.02 -16.48
CA ASN A 126 -1.52 3.18 -16.86
C ASN A 126 -2.41 2.17 -16.14
N ARG A 127 -1.94 0.92 -16.00
CA ARG A 127 -2.69 -0.14 -15.32
C ARG A 127 -2.86 0.18 -13.84
N HIS A 128 -1.78 0.60 -13.17
CA HIS A 128 -1.79 0.91 -11.74
C HIS A 128 -2.60 2.15 -11.41
N ALA A 129 -2.50 3.21 -12.20
CA ALA A 129 -3.33 4.41 -12.04
C ALA A 129 -4.83 4.09 -12.18
N LYS A 130 -5.20 3.23 -13.15
CA LYS A 130 -6.58 2.77 -13.32
C LYS A 130 -7.05 1.89 -12.18
N ASN A 131 -6.21 0.97 -11.71
CA ASN A 131 -6.52 0.13 -10.56
C ASN A 131 -6.73 0.97 -9.29
N LEU A 132 -5.92 2.01 -9.07
CA LEU A 132 -6.10 2.93 -7.95
C LEU A 132 -7.45 3.66 -8.03
N ALA A 133 -7.81 4.20 -9.20
CA ALA A 133 -9.12 4.84 -9.40
C ALA A 133 -10.29 3.88 -9.13
N ARG A 134 -10.16 2.61 -9.55
CA ARG A 134 -11.16 1.57 -9.29
C ARG A 134 -11.27 1.21 -7.81
N LEU A 135 -10.14 1.19 -7.08
CA LEU A 135 -10.14 0.98 -5.63
C LEU A 135 -10.89 2.11 -4.91
N HIS A 136 -10.64 3.38 -5.25
CA HIS A 136 -11.40 4.49 -4.67
C HIS A 136 -12.90 4.38 -4.97
N LYS A 137 -13.27 4.08 -6.22
CA LYS A 137 -14.68 3.88 -6.62
C LYS A 137 -15.33 2.69 -5.93
N ALA A 138 -14.59 1.61 -5.68
CA ALA A 138 -15.09 0.45 -4.94
C ALA A 138 -15.26 0.77 -3.46
N LEU A 139 -14.29 1.47 -2.85
CA LEU A 139 -14.35 1.90 -1.46
C LEU A 139 -15.51 2.87 -1.23
N GLY A 140 -15.75 3.77 -2.20
CA GLY A 140 -16.89 4.69 -2.22
C GLY A 140 -18.28 4.05 -2.25
N LYS A 141 -18.37 2.73 -2.39
CA LYS A 141 -19.64 1.98 -2.30
C LYS A 141 -19.87 1.37 -0.92
N ILE A 142 -18.87 1.44 -0.04
CA ILE A 142 -18.93 0.87 1.30
C ILE A 142 -19.36 1.99 2.25
N PRO A 143 -20.51 1.86 2.92
CA PRO A 143 -20.94 2.86 3.90
C PRO A 143 -20.00 2.84 5.11
N ALA A 144 -19.66 4.02 5.62
CA ALA A 144 -18.93 4.16 6.88
C ALA A 144 -19.90 4.04 8.07
N PRO A 145 -19.45 3.52 9.22
CA PRO A 145 -20.23 3.56 10.45
C PRO A 145 -20.62 5.00 10.82
N SER A 146 -21.84 5.18 11.34
CA SER A 146 -22.39 6.51 11.64
C SER A 146 -21.62 7.28 12.71
N GLY A 147 -20.94 6.56 13.61
CA GLY A 147 -20.09 7.12 14.66
C GLY A 147 -18.70 7.56 14.19
N TRP A 148 -18.33 7.30 12.92
CA TRP A 148 -17.07 7.79 12.38
C TRP A 148 -17.16 9.30 12.11
N GLU A 149 -16.05 9.97 12.43
CA GLU A 149 -15.85 11.38 12.10
C GLU A 149 -16.09 11.61 10.61
N ARG A 150 -16.69 12.75 10.28
CA ARG A 150 -16.97 13.12 8.89
C ARG A 150 -15.96 14.16 8.44
N VAL A 151 -15.18 13.85 7.42
CA VAL A 151 -14.14 14.74 6.87
C VAL A 151 -14.59 15.49 5.61
N SER A 152 -15.66 15.04 4.97
CA SER A 152 -16.29 15.70 3.81
C SER A 152 -17.75 15.27 3.70
N GLU A 153 -18.49 15.89 2.77
CA GLU A 153 -19.84 15.43 2.43
C GLU A 153 -19.84 13.96 1.99
N GLY A 154 -20.92 13.23 2.28
CA GLY A 154 -21.05 11.80 1.98
C GLY A 154 -20.91 10.88 3.18
N ASP A 155 -21.25 9.61 2.97
CA ASP A 155 -21.38 8.59 4.02
C ASP A 155 -20.59 7.31 3.72
N SER A 156 -19.64 7.38 2.79
CA SER A 156 -18.79 6.24 2.43
C SER A 156 -17.54 6.20 3.31
N ILE A 157 -16.90 5.03 3.38
CA ILE A 157 -15.55 4.94 3.92
C ILE A 157 -14.60 5.70 2.99
N VAL A 158 -13.73 6.50 3.59
CA VAL A 158 -12.58 7.15 2.95
C VAL A 158 -11.31 6.72 3.66
N HIS A 159 -10.23 6.50 2.93
CA HIS A 159 -8.98 5.99 3.48
C HIS A 159 -8.03 7.10 3.96
N LEU A 160 -8.02 8.24 3.27
CA LEU A 160 -7.20 9.43 3.53
C LEU A 160 -5.67 9.26 3.41
N ASP A 161 -5.23 8.09 2.94
CA ASP A 161 -3.82 7.77 2.66
C ASP A 161 -3.70 6.70 1.56
N LEU A 162 -4.70 6.63 0.66
CA LEU A 162 -4.76 5.59 -0.37
C LEU A 162 -3.92 5.99 -1.58
N HIS A 163 -2.64 5.62 -1.57
CA HIS A 163 -1.71 5.94 -2.65
C HIS A 163 -0.87 4.70 -3.00
N PRO A 164 -0.09 4.70 -4.11
CA PRO A 164 0.64 3.51 -4.54
C PRO A 164 1.63 2.92 -3.52
N GLY A 165 2.03 3.70 -2.51
CA GLY A 165 2.91 3.24 -1.42
C GLY A 165 2.17 2.42 -0.35
N THR A 166 0.88 2.66 -0.16
CA THR A 166 0.02 1.94 0.80
C THR A 166 -0.70 0.74 0.17
N ILE A 167 -0.33 0.36 -1.06
CA ILE A 167 -0.91 -0.79 -1.75
C ILE A 167 0.17 -1.83 -2.00
N LYS A 168 -0.01 -3.05 -1.53
CA LYS A 168 0.83 -4.19 -1.91
C LYS A 168 0.29 -4.96 -3.10
N MET A 169 1.19 -5.41 -3.95
CA MET A 169 0.88 -6.26 -5.11
C MET A 169 1.19 -7.71 -4.75
N SER A 170 0.17 -8.44 -4.27
CA SER A 170 0.28 -9.86 -3.92
C SER A 170 -0.36 -10.71 -5.01
N ASN A 171 0.42 -11.59 -5.64
CA ASN A 171 -0.04 -12.46 -6.75
C ASN A 171 -0.78 -11.71 -7.87
N GLY A 172 -0.33 -10.48 -8.17
CA GLY A 172 -0.94 -9.61 -9.19
C GLY A 172 -2.20 -8.86 -8.74
N LYS A 173 -2.69 -9.07 -7.51
CA LYS A 173 -3.83 -8.37 -6.93
C LYS A 173 -3.36 -7.23 -6.02
N PRO A 174 -3.98 -6.04 -6.08
CA PRO A 174 -3.70 -4.96 -5.13
C PRO A 174 -4.39 -5.24 -3.79
N ILE A 175 -3.65 -5.10 -2.69
CA ILE A 175 -4.14 -5.17 -1.31
C ILE A 175 -3.81 -3.84 -0.62
N VAL A 176 -4.82 -3.17 -0.09
CA VAL A 176 -4.71 -1.84 0.52
C VAL A 176 -4.35 -1.95 2.01
N LEU A 177 -3.34 -1.21 2.44
CA LEU A 177 -2.76 -1.21 3.78
C LEU A 177 -2.97 0.15 4.47
N ASN A 178 -2.67 0.24 5.77
CA ASN A 178 -2.66 1.47 6.57
C ASN A 178 -4.04 2.13 6.74
N TRP A 179 -4.97 1.40 7.33
CA TRP A 179 -6.36 1.86 7.51
C TRP A 179 -6.57 2.76 8.74
N ASN A 180 -5.50 3.13 9.45
CA ASN A 180 -5.59 3.90 10.70
C ASN A 180 -6.14 5.33 10.54
N ARG A 181 -6.06 5.91 9.33
CA ARG A 181 -6.62 7.24 9.02
C ARG A 181 -8.04 7.20 8.44
N SER A 182 -8.65 6.01 8.38
CA SER A 182 -9.96 5.86 7.73
C SER A 182 -11.02 6.67 8.45
N SER A 183 -11.93 7.24 7.67
CA SER A 183 -12.97 8.15 8.15
C SER A 183 -14.21 8.05 7.26
N ARG A 184 -15.18 8.95 7.47
CA ARG A 184 -16.41 9.03 6.69
C ARG A 184 -16.40 10.24 5.76
N GLY A 185 -16.81 10.05 4.51
CA GLY A 185 -16.96 11.14 3.55
C GLY A 185 -17.24 10.67 2.12
N ALA A 186 -16.94 11.53 1.15
CA ALA A 186 -17.11 11.23 -0.26
C ALA A 186 -15.88 10.54 -0.85
N SER A 187 -16.11 9.55 -1.70
CA SER A 187 -15.06 8.90 -2.50
C SER A 187 -14.25 9.90 -3.35
N SER A 188 -14.90 10.95 -3.86
CA SER A 188 -14.21 12.00 -4.63
C SER A 188 -13.27 12.85 -3.77
N PHE A 189 -13.61 13.07 -2.50
CA PHE A 189 -12.72 13.74 -1.55
C PHE A 189 -11.50 12.87 -1.24
N ASP A 190 -11.69 11.57 -1.02
CA ASP A 190 -10.58 10.63 -0.81
C ASP A 190 -9.64 10.57 -2.04
N ALA A 191 -10.22 10.55 -3.24
CA ALA A 191 -9.46 10.62 -4.49
C ALA A 191 -8.70 11.96 -4.63
N ALA A 192 -9.26 13.07 -4.13
CA ALA A 192 -8.57 14.36 -4.09
C ALA A 192 -7.41 14.39 -3.10
N VAL A 193 -7.54 13.75 -1.93
CA VAL A 193 -6.42 13.57 -0.99
C VAL A 193 -5.29 12.80 -1.66
N THR A 194 -5.61 11.70 -2.35
CA THR A 194 -4.63 10.94 -3.14
C THR A 194 -3.99 11.77 -4.25
N TYR A 195 -4.77 12.62 -4.94
CA TYR A 195 -4.21 13.53 -5.94
C TYR A 195 -3.22 14.51 -5.31
N VAL A 196 -3.55 15.12 -4.18
CA VAL A 196 -2.63 16.01 -3.44
C VAL A 196 -1.34 15.27 -3.11
N ILE A 197 -1.41 14.08 -2.48
CA ILE A 197 -0.24 13.26 -2.14
C ILE A 197 0.62 12.98 -3.38
N LEU A 198 0.01 12.54 -4.49
CA LEU A 198 0.74 12.24 -5.72
C LEU A 198 1.46 13.45 -6.32
N ARG A 199 0.92 14.66 -6.10
CA ARG A 199 1.41 15.91 -6.65
C ARG A 199 2.44 16.61 -5.77
N THR A 200 2.41 16.36 -4.45
CA THR A 200 3.22 17.12 -3.47
C THR A 200 4.26 16.27 -2.74
N ALA A 201 4.08 14.94 -2.68
CA ALA A 201 5.00 14.08 -1.96
C ALA A 201 6.44 14.23 -2.47
N GLU A 202 7.39 14.34 -1.55
CA GLU A 202 8.80 14.34 -1.91
C GLU A 202 9.30 12.92 -2.27
N SER A 203 10.51 12.82 -2.81
CA SER A 203 11.16 11.53 -3.06
C SER A 203 12.60 11.61 -2.60
N ASN A 204 12.98 11.07 -1.44
CA ASN A 204 14.31 11.28 -0.84
C ASN A 204 15.50 10.58 -1.58
N ARG A 205 15.55 10.62 -2.92
CA ARG A 205 16.55 9.99 -3.80
C ARG A 205 17.21 11.06 -4.66
N GLY A 206 18.51 10.99 -4.95
CA GLY A 206 19.26 12.06 -5.65
C GLY A 206 18.59 12.77 -6.86
N ARG A 207 19.03 13.99 -7.20
CA ARG A 207 18.37 14.95 -8.11
C ARG A 207 17.85 14.37 -9.45
N LEU A 208 18.58 13.47 -10.10
CA LEU A 208 18.15 12.87 -11.37
C LEU A 208 16.97 11.89 -11.19
N ALA A 209 16.97 11.13 -10.09
CA ALA A 209 15.88 10.24 -9.73
C ALA A 209 14.64 11.04 -9.32
N HIS A 210 14.80 12.16 -8.58
CA HIS A 210 13.71 13.09 -8.27
C HIS A 210 12.94 13.54 -9.53
N LEU A 211 13.65 13.98 -10.58
CA LEU A 211 13.02 14.51 -11.80
C LEU A 211 12.24 13.45 -12.59
N LEU A 212 12.83 12.25 -12.74
CA LEU A 212 12.18 11.13 -13.41
C LEU A 212 10.95 10.63 -12.63
N ILE A 213 11.07 10.54 -11.30
CA ILE A 213 9.97 10.18 -10.41
C ILE A 213 8.87 11.25 -10.45
N GLY A 214 9.23 12.53 -10.47
CA GLY A 214 8.27 13.64 -10.56
C GLY A 214 7.44 13.60 -11.84
N SER A 215 8.08 13.43 -12.99
CA SER A 215 7.38 13.30 -14.28
C SER A 215 6.47 12.07 -14.33
N LEU A 216 6.94 10.94 -13.78
CA LEU A 216 6.16 9.71 -13.69
C LEU A 216 4.93 9.89 -12.78
N ARG A 217 5.10 10.54 -11.64
CA ARG A 217 4.02 10.87 -10.70
C ARG A 217 2.99 11.80 -11.31
N LYS A 218 3.41 12.88 -12.00
CA LYS A 218 2.49 13.80 -12.70
C LYS A 218 1.66 13.06 -13.76
N ARG A 219 2.31 12.19 -14.55
CA ARG A 219 1.60 11.36 -15.53
C ARG A 219 0.66 10.35 -14.86
N PHE A 220 1.08 9.70 -13.78
CA PHE A 220 0.26 8.78 -13.00
C PHE A 220 -0.98 9.49 -12.45
N ALA A 221 -0.81 10.65 -11.81
CA ALA A 221 -1.89 11.48 -11.29
C ALA A 221 -2.88 11.88 -12.38
N LYS A 222 -2.40 12.29 -13.57
CA LYS A 222 -3.26 12.61 -14.72
C LYS A 222 -4.12 11.42 -15.16
N VAL A 223 -3.53 10.22 -15.27
CA VAL A 223 -4.29 9.02 -15.66
C VAL A 223 -5.29 8.63 -14.57
N PHE A 224 -4.87 8.70 -13.30
CA PHE A 224 -5.72 8.40 -12.14
C PHE A 224 -6.96 9.31 -12.10
N VAL A 225 -6.75 10.63 -12.17
CA VAL A 225 -7.83 11.63 -12.12
C VAL A 225 -8.78 11.48 -13.31
N ASN A 226 -8.25 11.20 -14.50
CA ASN A 226 -9.08 10.95 -15.68
C ASN A 226 -9.93 9.67 -15.56
N GLU A 227 -9.38 8.58 -15.02
CA GLU A 227 -10.14 7.33 -14.82
C GLU A 227 -11.15 7.46 -13.67
N PHE A 228 -10.83 8.24 -12.62
CA PHE A 228 -11.75 8.48 -11.52
C PHE A 228 -12.90 9.41 -11.96
N GLY A 229 -12.58 10.60 -12.45
CA GLY A 229 -13.53 11.67 -12.78
C GLY A 229 -12.93 13.02 -12.45
N ALA A 230 -12.34 13.70 -13.45
CA ALA A 230 -11.50 14.86 -13.20
C ALA A 230 -12.24 16.04 -12.53
N ALA A 231 -13.47 16.30 -12.96
CA ALA A 231 -14.30 17.36 -12.39
C ALA A 231 -14.60 17.10 -10.90
N GLU A 232 -14.91 15.84 -10.54
CA GLU A 232 -15.22 15.45 -9.17
C GLU A 232 -14.01 15.59 -8.24
N VAL A 233 -12.83 15.17 -8.70
CA VAL A 233 -11.58 15.31 -7.93
C VAL A 233 -11.22 16.78 -7.76
N PHE A 234 -11.18 17.55 -8.85
CA PHE A 234 -10.73 18.94 -8.80
C PHE A 234 -11.66 19.85 -7.99
N ALA A 235 -12.96 19.54 -7.91
CA ALA A 235 -13.88 20.23 -7.02
C ALA A 235 -13.51 20.08 -5.53
N GLN A 236 -12.78 19.02 -5.15
CA GLN A 236 -12.44 18.69 -3.76
C GLN A 236 -10.96 19.00 -3.40
N VAL A 237 -10.11 19.35 -4.38
CA VAL A 237 -8.66 19.51 -4.16
C VAL A 237 -8.32 20.53 -3.08
N ARG A 238 -9.04 21.64 -3.00
CA ARG A 238 -8.78 22.66 -1.97
C ARG A 238 -8.98 22.09 -0.56
N GLY A 239 -10.13 21.47 -0.30
CA GLY A 239 -10.41 20.85 1.01
C GLY A 239 -9.46 19.70 1.33
N ALA A 240 -9.10 18.90 0.32
CA ALA A 240 -8.10 17.84 0.48
C ALA A 240 -6.71 18.38 0.83
N ALA A 241 -6.30 19.50 0.24
CA ALA A 241 -5.04 20.17 0.55
C ALA A 241 -5.05 20.76 1.97
N GLU A 242 -6.16 21.38 2.37
CA GLU A 242 -6.35 21.88 3.75
C GLU A 242 -6.24 20.74 4.77
N LEU A 243 -6.87 19.58 4.52
CA LEU A 243 -6.71 18.39 5.34
C LEU A 243 -5.24 17.91 5.38
N ARG A 244 -4.55 17.87 4.23
CA ARG A 244 -3.15 17.45 4.16
C ARG A 244 -2.24 18.37 4.98
N LEU A 245 -2.50 19.67 5.00
CA LEU A 245 -1.72 20.64 5.78
C LEU A 245 -1.83 20.47 7.30
N LEU A 246 -2.87 19.78 7.80
CA LEU A 246 -2.99 19.43 9.21
C LEU A 246 -1.99 18.35 9.64
N ASP A 247 -1.38 17.64 8.70
CA ASP A 247 -0.33 16.68 9.01
C ASP A 247 0.95 17.40 9.45
N LEU A 248 1.26 17.27 10.74
CA LEU A 248 2.43 17.88 11.37
C LEU A 248 3.74 17.23 10.93
N SER A 249 3.69 16.03 10.33
CA SER A 249 4.87 15.30 9.87
C SER A 249 5.36 15.76 8.47
N LEU A 250 4.64 16.65 7.80
CA LEU A 250 5.04 17.18 6.50
C LEU A 250 6.38 17.91 6.57
N SER A 251 7.25 17.64 5.60
CA SER A 251 8.45 18.46 5.39
C SER A 251 8.06 19.88 4.97
N PRO A 252 8.90 20.90 5.23
CA PRO A 252 8.63 22.26 4.78
C PRO A 252 8.39 22.36 3.27
N ASN A 253 9.16 21.64 2.46
CA ASN A 253 9.02 21.63 1.01
C ASN A 253 7.69 20.99 0.56
N GLU A 254 7.29 19.87 1.16
CA GLU A 254 5.99 19.24 0.83
C GLU A 254 4.86 20.18 1.22
N ARG A 255 4.96 20.84 2.38
CA ARG A 255 3.99 21.85 2.83
C ARG A 255 3.86 23.00 1.84
N ASP A 256 4.97 23.54 1.35
CA ASP A 256 4.97 24.60 0.32
C ASP A 256 4.34 24.12 -1.00
N ALA A 257 4.63 22.89 -1.41
CA ALA A 257 4.02 22.28 -2.59
C ALA A 257 2.49 22.10 -2.43
N VAL A 258 2.01 21.73 -1.24
CA VAL A 258 0.58 21.66 -0.93
C VAL A 258 -0.07 23.05 -0.99
N PHE A 259 0.58 24.08 -0.45
CA PHE A 259 0.09 25.46 -0.56
C PHE A 259 0.04 25.96 -2.01
N ALA A 260 1.07 25.66 -2.81
CA ALA A 260 1.08 26.00 -4.24
C ALA A 260 -0.05 25.28 -4.98
N LEU A 261 -0.28 24.00 -4.68
CA LEU A 261 -1.38 23.23 -5.28
C LEU A 261 -2.76 23.79 -4.91
N ALA A 262 -2.97 24.12 -3.63
CA ALA A 262 -4.23 24.70 -3.15
C ALA A 262 -4.56 26.05 -3.81
N ARG A 263 -3.53 26.83 -4.18
CA ARG A 263 -3.66 28.11 -4.90
C ARG A 263 -3.76 27.97 -6.42
N GLY A 264 -3.65 26.75 -6.95
CA GLY A 264 -3.62 26.52 -8.41
C GLY A 264 -2.31 26.95 -9.07
N GLU A 265 -1.24 27.11 -8.30
CA GLU A 265 0.09 27.55 -8.75
C GLU A 265 1.01 26.36 -9.09
N LEU A 266 0.53 25.11 -8.91
CA LEU A 266 1.29 23.89 -9.14
C LEU A 266 0.83 23.18 -10.43
N ASP A 267 1.58 23.33 -11.52
CA ASP A 267 1.30 22.75 -12.86
C ASP A 267 1.30 21.22 -12.90
#